data_AF-A0A4Q3WAD4-F1
#
_entry.id   AF-A0A4Q3WAD4-F1
#
_cell.length_a   1.000
_cell.length_b   1.000
_cell.length_c   1.000
_cell.angle_alpha   90.00
_cell.angle_beta   90.00
_cell.angle_gamma   90.00
#
_symmetry.space_group_name_H-M   'P 1'
#
loop_
_entity.id
_entity.type
_entity.pdbx_description
1 polymer ?
#
loop_
_entity_poly.entity_id
_entity_poly.type
_entity_poly.pdbx_seq_one_letter_code
_entity_poly.pdbx_strand_id
1 'polypeptide(L)'
;TLIAKGDYPAELNISIPFSLVSNDVSRDRLVIMPGYWFMYNMYALARNSWKYQDRDRRTGKLQRIEYDYLAPDTINETFTALELFRQLDVREDGSAVVSGWENSKRETVLLKVPQAKKIFESLVRLYAGTLLLDHLLNNEFADYESFRSSLPAMVTRTEWVNVGGQLIKKGEVDSLKRNIKAGALNNWDDVHNFYRDQGKKYDSDKLAHAITSLLELDNITIKQFDRPSFHQLLGEIIEIKTWMTKGIYDSRAKDYTNPFRKMVYENEEEMKRVTGSLEGNSFIQLQYKKMDELRSAVSLAKKLQ
;
A
#
# COMPACT_ATOMS: atom_id res chain seq x y z
N THR A 1 -2.26 -3.16 10.41
CA THR A 1 -2.31 -4.54 10.96
C THR A 1 -3.72 -4.88 11.38
N LEU A 2 -4.20 -6.10 11.08
CA LEU A 2 -5.47 -6.63 11.55
C LEU A 2 -5.20 -7.54 12.75
N ILE A 3 -5.95 -7.34 13.83
CA ILE A 3 -5.88 -8.20 15.01
C ILE A 3 -7.14 -9.07 14.98
N ALA A 4 -6.95 -10.40 15.01
CA ALA A 4 -8.06 -11.35 15.10
C ALA A 4 -8.83 -11.11 16.40
N LYS A 5 -10.13 -11.42 16.42
CA LYS A 5 -10.90 -11.29 17.65
C LYS A 5 -10.37 -12.31 18.67
N GLY A 6 -10.01 -11.82 19.86
CA GLY A 6 -9.52 -12.63 20.96
C GLY A 6 -8.87 -11.78 22.03
N ASP A 7 -8.44 -12.43 23.10
CA ASP A 7 -7.77 -11.78 24.23
C ASP A 7 -6.26 -11.74 23.98
N TYR A 8 -5.68 -10.53 23.99
CA TYR A 8 -4.25 -10.31 23.86
C TYR A 8 -3.77 -9.71 25.19
N PRO A 9 -3.32 -10.55 26.14
CA PRO A 9 -3.05 -10.12 27.51
C PRO A 9 -1.76 -9.29 27.66
N ALA A 10 -0.89 -9.30 26.65
CA ALA A 10 0.39 -8.60 26.65
C ALA A 10 0.43 -7.50 25.58
N GLU A 11 1.29 -6.51 25.80
CA GLU A 11 1.56 -5.43 24.85
C GLU A 11 2.24 -5.98 23.59
N LEU A 12 1.86 -5.44 22.43
CA LEU A 12 2.35 -5.88 21.13
C LEU A 12 3.08 -4.75 20.40
N ASN A 13 4.22 -5.06 19.81
CA ASN A 13 4.99 -4.18 18.94
C ASN A 13 5.21 -4.86 17.58
N ILE A 14 4.20 -4.79 16.72
CA ILE A 14 4.20 -5.46 15.41
C ILE A 14 4.56 -4.48 14.32
N SER A 15 5.79 -4.55 13.81
CA SER A 15 6.32 -3.58 12.85
C SER A 15 6.06 -3.90 11.37
N ILE A 16 5.38 -5.02 11.07
CA ILE A 16 5.10 -5.42 9.67
C ILE A 16 3.70 -4.95 9.23
N PRO A 17 3.60 -4.19 8.13
CA PRO A 17 2.32 -3.73 7.61
C PRO A 17 1.48 -4.89 7.06
N PHE A 18 0.17 -4.66 6.91
CA PHE A 18 -0.76 -5.64 6.32
C PHE A 18 -0.79 -7.03 6.97
N SER A 19 -0.35 -7.15 8.22
CA SER A 19 -0.31 -8.43 8.94
C SER A 19 -1.65 -8.78 9.56
N LEU A 20 -1.98 -10.07 9.65
CA LEU A 20 -2.94 -10.62 10.60
C LEU A 20 -2.21 -11.07 11.85
N VAL A 21 -2.69 -10.66 13.01
CA VAL A 21 -2.18 -11.08 14.33
C VAL A 21 -3.21 -11.97 14.99
N SER A 22 -2.84 -13.16 15.42
CA SER A 22 -3.74 -14.17 16.00
C SER A 22 -3.02 -14.99 17.08
N ASN A 23 -3.75 -15.47 18.08
CA ASN A 23 -3.22 -16.43 19.05
C ASN A 23 -3.36 -17.87 18.51
N ASP A 24 -2.29 -18.66 18.56
CA ASP A 24 -2.35 -20.12 18.44
C ASP A 24 -2.37 -20.70 19.86
N VAL A 25 -3.59 -20.85 20.40
CA VAL A 25 -3.83 -21.31 21.77
C VAL A 25 -3.28 -22.71 22.01
N SER A 26 -3.29 -23.57 20.98
CA SER A 26 -2.84 -24.96 21.09
C SER A 26 -1.34 -25.09 21.35
N ARG A 27 -0.55 -24.11 20.87
CA ARG A 27 0.91 -24.09 20.99
C ARG A 27 1.42 -22.94 21.85
N ASP A 28 0.52 -22.27 22.58
CA ASP A 28 0.81 -21.10 23.40
C ASP A 28 1.76 -20.10 22.72
N ARG A 29 1.34 -19.57 21.56
CA ARG A 29 2.19 -18.66 20.78
C ARG A 29 1.38 -17.59 20.06
N LEU A 30 2.02 -16.45 19.82
CA LEU A 30 1.51 -15.42 18.94
C LEU A 30 1.88 -15.75 17.51
N VAL A 31 0.90 -15.70 16.62
CA VAL A 31 1.07 -15.96 15.19
C VAL A 31 0.78 -14.69 14.42
N ILE A 32 1.71 -14.33 13.54
CA ILE A 32 1.64 -13.16 12.69
C ILE A 32 1.75 -13.62 11.24
N MET A 33 0.81 -13.22 10.40
CA MET A 33 0.82 -13.51 8.97
C MET A 33 0.94 -12.21 8.18
N PRO A 34 2.16 -11.82 7.77
CA PRO A 34 2.40 -10.70 6.86
C PRO A 34 1.67 -10.85 5.53
N GLY A 35 1.26 -9.73 4.94
CA GLY A 35 0.57 -9.72 3.64
C GLY A 35 -0.81 -10.39 3.63
N TYR A 36 -1.39 -10.67 4.80
CA TYR A 36 -2.67 -11.37 4.96
C TYR A 36 -3.78 -10.75 4.11
N TRP A 37 -3.89 -9.42 4.10
CA TRP A 37 -4.93 -8.73 3.34
C TRP A 37 -4.87 -9.07 1.86
N PHE A 38 -3.68 -9.12 1.27
CA PHE A 38 -3.53 -9.42 -0.15
C PHE A 38 -3.70 -10.91 -0.45
N MET A 39 -3.34 -11.80 0.48
CA MET A 39 -3.53 -13.24 0.26
C MET A 39 -4.99 -13.69 0.46
N TYR A 40 -5.72 -13.09 1.41
CA TYR A 40 -6.96 -13.67 1.92
C TYR A 40 -8.15 -12.72 1.98
N ASN A 41 -7.94 -11.41 2.04
CA ASN A 41 -9.02 -10.43 2.28
C ASN A 41 -8.87 -9.14 1.45
N MET A 42 -8.52 -9.28 0.17
CA MET A 42 -8.13 -8.14 -0.65
C MET A 42 -9.33 -7.22 -0.96
N TYR A 43 -10.53 -7.79 -1.06
CA TYR A 43 -11.77 -7.03 -1.28
C TYR A 43 -11.97 -5.97 -0.20
N ALA A 44 -11.79 -6.32 1.07
CA ALA A 44 -12.01 -5.39 2.18
C ALA A 44 -10.97 -4.26 2.18
N LEU A 45 -9.68 -4.56 1.95
CA LEU A 45 -8.63 -3.56 1.87
C LEU A 45 -8.91 -2.52 0.77
N ALA A 46 -9.15 -3.00 -0.45
CA ALA A 46 -9.36 -2.14 -1.60
C ALA A 46 -10.67 -1.33 -1.49
N ARG A 47 -11.76 -1.96 -1.04
CA ARG A 47 -13.07 -1.31 -0.87
C ARG A 47 -13.04 -0.22 0.20
N ASN A 48 -12.34 -0.44 1.31
CA ASN A 48 -12.26 0.55 2.38
C ASN A 48 -11.61 1.83 1.89
N SER A 49 -10.49 1.70 1.17
CA SER A 49 -9.75 2.81 0.58
C SER A 49 -10.61 3.61 -0.39
N TRP A 50 -11.37 2.92 -1.26
CA TRP A 50 -12.37 3.56 -2.13
C TRP A 50 -13.43 4.31 -1.33
N LYS A 51 -14.01 3.68 -0.30
CA LYS A 51 -15.06 4.30 0.51
C LYS A 51 -14.61 5.47 1.34
N TYR A 52 -13.34 5.54 1.76
CA TYR A 52 -12.86 6.68 2.55
C TYR A 52 -12.92 7.97 1.76
N GLN A 53 -12.58 7.92 0.48
CA GLN A 53 -12.71 9.07 -0.42
C GLN A 53 -14.17 9.55 -0.52
N ASP A 54 -15.12 8.62 -0.72
CA ASP A 54 -16.56 8.95 -0.81
C ASP A 54 -17.15 9.46 0.51
N ARG A 55 -16.52 9.10 1.64
CA ARG A 55 -16.94 9.48 2.99
C ARG A 55 -16.36 10.83 3.45
N ASP A 56 -15.37 11.38 2.74
CA ASP A 56 -14.81 12.69 3.05
C ASP A 56 -15.79 13.81 2.70
N ARG A 57 -16.58 14.21 3.70
CA ARG A 57 -17.57 15.29 3.63
C ARG A 57 -17.06 16.64 4.14
N ARG A 58 -15.73 16.82 4.28
CA ARG A 58 -15.19 18.11 4.74
C ARG A 58 -15.57 19.22 3.76
N THR A 59 -16.08 20.32 4.31
CA THR A 59 -16.50 21.52 3.55
C THR A 59 -15.31 22.29 2.97
N GLY A 60 -14.16 22.27 3.65
CA GLY A 60 -12.89 22.82 3.18
C GLY A 60 -11.79 21.77 3.19
N LYS A 61 -11.30 21.37 2.00
CA LYS A 61 -10.19 20.41 1.84
C LYS A 61 -8.83 21.12 1.85
N LEU A 62 -8.61 21.98 2.85
CA LEU A 62 -7.35 22.74 3.03
C LEU A 62 -6.15 21.82 3.24
N GLN A 63 -6.37 20.71 3.95
CA GLN A 63 -5.40 19.67 4.22
C GLN A 63 -5.60 18.52 3.23
N ARG A 64 -4.54 18.17 2.50
CA ARG A 64 -4.52 17.00 1.64
C ARG A 64 -4.43 15.74 2.49
N ILE A 65 -5.45 14.88 2.42
CA ILE A 65 -5.46 13.58 3.10
C ILE A 65 -5.11 12.49 2.11
N GLU A 66 -4.26 11.55 2.51
CA GLU A 66 -3.99 10.33 1.76
C GLU A 66 -4.97 9.23 2.18
N TYR A 67 -5.62 8.61 1.20
CA TYR A 67 -6.60 7.54 1.40
C TYR A 67 -6.12 6.19 0.86
N ASP A 68 -5.06 6.19 0.06
CA ASP A 68 -4.48 4.98 -0.48
C ASP A 68 -3.70 4.20 0.60
N TYR A 69 -3.74 2.88 0.52
CA TYR A 69 -2.98 2.00 1.41
C TYR A 69 -1.52 1.86 0.98
N LEU A 70 -1.19 2.15 -0.28
CA LEU A 70 0.18 2.26 -0.80
C LEU A 70 0.67 3.71 -0.74
N ALA A 71 0.65 4.25 0.47
CA ALA A 71 1.15 5.56 0.77
C ALA A 71 2.68 5.53 1.08
N PRO A 72 3.40 6.66 1.00
CA PRO A 72 4.85 6.69 1.20
C PRO A 72 5.34 6.10 2.53
N ASP A 73 4.64 6.35 3.64
CA ASP A 73 4.93 5.78 4.96
C ASP A 73 4.75 4.25 4.95
N THR A 74 3.64 3.74 4.39
CA THR A 74 3.42 2.30 4.25
C THR A 74 4.47 1.62 3.36
N ILE A 75 4.94 2.30 2.31
CA ILE A 75 6.03 1.79 1.47
C ILE A 75 7.34 1.73 2.28
N ASN A 76 7.63 2.71 3.12
CA ASN A 76 8.78 2.64 4.02
C ASN A 76 8.66 1.51 5.05
N GLU A 77 7.47 1.27 5.61
CA GLU A 77 7.20 0.10 6.47
C GLU A 77 7.40 -1.21 5.70
N THR A 78 7.03 -1.24 4.42
CA THR A 78 7.24 -2.39 3.53
C THR A 78 8.73 -2.68 3.35
N PHE A 79 9.57 -1.67 3.14
CA PHE A 79 11.03 -1.84 3.09
C PHE A 79 11.62 -2.30 4.42
N THR A 80 11.14 -1.76 5.53
CA THR A 80 11.56 -2.21 6.88
C THR A 80 11.26 -3.69 7.07
N ALA A 81 10.10 -4.14 6.62
CA ALA A 81 9.72 -5.55 6.68
C ALA A 81 10.52 -6.42 5.70
N LEU A 82 10.83 -5.94 4.49
CA LEU A 82 11.71 -6.64 3.54
C LEU A 82 13.11 -6.83 4.12
N GLU A 83 13.66 -5.81 4.79
CA GLU A 83 14.95 -5.91 5.47
C GLU A 83 14.91 -6.94 6.60
N LEU A 84 13.87 -6.88 7.44
CA LEU A 84 13.64 -7.89 8.47
C LEU A 84 13.61 -9.29 7.85
N PHE A 85 12.82 -9.51 6.78
CA PHE A 85 12.73 -10.82 6.12
C PHE A 85 14.07 -11.33 5.58
N ARG A 86 15.01 -10.45 5.21
CA ARG A 86 16.36 -10.84 4.79
C ARG A 86 17.21 -11.38 5.94
N GLN A 87 16.93 -10.95 7.16
CA GLN A 87 17.70 -11.30 8.36
C GLN A 87 17.11 -12.49 9.13
N LEU A 88 15.90 -12.95 8.77
CA LEU A 88 15.23 -14.05 9.45
C LEU A 88 15.74 -15.42 9.00
N ASP A 89 15.91 -16.31 9.97
CA ASP A 89 16.09 -17.74 9.73
C ASP A 89 14.73 -18.37 9.39
N VAL A 90 14.40 -18.37 8.10
CA VAL A 90 13.14 -18.94 7.60
C VAL A 90 13.23 -20.47 7.55
N ARG A 91 12.32 -21.13 8.26
CA ARG A 91 12.16 -22.59 8.28
C ARG A 91 11.64 -23.12 6.95
N GLU A 92 11.75 -24.43 6.71
CA GLU A 92 11.30 -25.08 5.46
C GLU A 92 9.81 -24.86 5.16
N ASP A 93 8.97 -24.71 6.19
CA ASP A 93 7.54 -24.43 6.05
C ASP A 93 7.22 -22.96 5.72
N GLY A 94 8.25 -22.11 5.60
CA GLY A 94 8.14 -20.68 5.33
C GLY A 94 7.79 -19.85 6.57
N SER A 95 7.88 -20.42 7.77
CA SER A 95 7.73 -19.69 9.03
C SER A 95 9.06 -19.22 9.61
N ALA A 96 9.04 -18.23 10.49
CA ALA A 96 10.23 -17.73 11.20
C ALA A 96 9.84 -17.30 12.62
N VAL A 97 10.76 -17.44 13.57
CA VAL A 97 10.54 -16.98 14.95
C VAL A 97 11.08 -15.57 15.11
N VAL A 98 10.34 -14.73 15.83
CA VAL A 98 10.77 -13.39 16.21
C VAL A 98 10.62 -13.19 17.71
N SER A 99 11.43 -12.28 18.26
CA SER A 99 11.43 -11.94 19.69
C SER A 99 11.22 -10.45 19.90
N GLY A 100 10.70 -10.07 21.07
CA GLY A 100 10.47 -8.66 21.45
C GLY A 100 9.24 -8.00 20.82
N TRP A 101 8.42 -8.76 20.11
CA TRP A 101 7.20 -8.27 19.44
C TRP A 101 5.96 -8.39 20.32
N GLU A 102 6.09 -9.15 21.38
CA GLU A 102 5.13 -9.24 22.45
C GLU A 102 5.86 -9.20 23.78
N ASN A 103 5.30 -8.46 24.73
CA ASN A 103 5.80 -8.40 26.10
C ASN A 103 5.38 -9.66 26.90
N SER A 104 5.81 -10.83 26.45
CA SER A 104 5.59 -12.09 27.15
C SER A 104 6.70 -13.09 26.84
N LYS A 105 6.70 -14.22 27.56
CA LYS A 105 7.66 -15.32 27.35
C LYS A 105 7.27 -16.24 26.19
N ARG A 106 6.07 -16.06 25.62
CA ARG A 106 5.53 -16.96 24.61
C ARG A 106 6.19 -16.71 23.26
N GLU A 107 6.29 -17.76 22.46
CA GLU A 107 6.92 -17.66 21.14
C GLU A 107 6.09 -16.74 20.23
N THR A 108 6.74 -15.91 19.41
CA THR A 108 6.08 -15.19 18.31
C THR A 108 6.57 -15.74 16.98
N VAL A 109 5.64 -16.16 16.13
CA VAL A 109 5.93 -16.84 14.86
C VAL A 109 5.34 -16.06 13.69
N LEU A 110 6.20 -15.71 12.73
CA LEU A 110 5.82 -15.23 11.42
C LEU A 110 5.49 -16.41 10.49
N LEU A 111 4.39 -16.32 9.76
CA LEU A 111 3.99 -17.30 8.76
C LEU A 111 4.17 -16.75 7.34
N LYS A 112 4.42 -17.66 6.39
CA LYS A 112 4.41 -17.36 4.94
C LYS A 112 5.38 -16.22 4.55
N VAL A 113 6.54 -16.18 5.20
CA VAL A 113 7.56 -15.14 4.97
C VAL A 113 7.95 -15.06 3.48
N PRO A 114 8.21 -16.18 2.75
CA PRO A 114 8.55 -16.11 1.34
C PRO A 114 7.43 -15.51 0.46
N GLN A 115 6.17 -15.83 0.74
CA GLN A 115 5.03 -15.30 0.01
C GLN A 115 4.82 -13.82 0.33
N ALA A 116 4.97 -13.42 1.60
CA ALA A 116 4.86 -12.03 2.01
C ALA A 116 5.94 -11.16 1.38
N LYS A 117 7.19 -11.64 1.33
CA LYS A 117 8.30 -10.97 0.64
C LYS A 117 7.94 -10.66 -0.81
N LYS A 118 7.49 -11.66 -1.57
CA LYS A 118 7.07 -11.47 -2.97
C LYS A 118 5.95 -10.46 -3.12
N ILE A 119 4.96 -10.48 -2.23
CA ILE A 119 3.87 -9.50 -2.25
C ILE A 119 4.43 -8.11 -2.02
N PHE A 120 5.29 -7.93 -1.01
CA PHE A 120 5.84 -6.62 -0.64
C PHE A 120 6.70 -6.02 -1.77
N GLU A 121 7.53 -6.82 -2.41
CA GLU A 121 8.26 -6.43 -3.64
C GLU A 121 7.28 -6.00 -4.75
N SER A 122 6.19 -6.75 -4.95
CA SER A 122 5.14 -6.42 -5.91
C SER A 122 4.43 -5.10 -5.57
N LEU A 123 4.19 -4.80 -4.29
CA LEU A 123 3.55 -3.55 -3.87
C LEU A 123 4.43 -2.34 -4.17
N VAL A 124 5.75 -2.46 -3.94
CA VAL A 124 6.71 -1.41 -4.29
C VAL A 124 6.73 -1.17 -5.79
N ARG A 125 6.78 -2.24 -6.60
CA ARG A 125 6.72 -2.15 -8.07
C ARG A 125 5.42 -1.51 -8.54
N LEU A 126 4.28 -1.89 -7.95
CA LEU A 126 3.00 -1.30 -8.28
C LEU A 126 2.93 0.19 -7.95
N TYR A 127 3.42 0.56 -6.76
CA TYR A 127 3.51 1.95 -6.30
C TYR A 127 4.35 2.80 -7.26
N ALA A 128 5.55 2.34 -7.61
CA ALA A 128 6.42 3.03 -8.55
C ALA A 128 5.83 3.08 -9.97
N GLY A 129 5.45 1.93 -10.53
CA GLY A 129 4.98 1.87 -11.91
C GLY A 129 3.69 2.65 -12.15
N THR A 130 2.77 2.69 -11.18
CA THR A 130 1.54 3.50 -11.30
C THR A 130 1.86 4.99 -11.31
N LEU A 131 2.70 5.48 -10.38
CA LEU A 131 3.04 6.91 -10.32
C LEU A 131 3.91 7.37 -11.49
N LEU A 132 4.81 6.52 -11.97
CA LEU A 132 5.60 6.80 -13.17
C LEU A 132 4.73 6.84 -14.43
N LEU A 133 3.77 5.92 -14.55
CA LEU A 133 2.80 5.92 -15.63
C LEU A 133 1.92 7.18 -15.60
N ASP A 134 1.40 7.55 -14.42
CA ASP A 134 0.60 8.76 -14.26
C ASP A 134 1.42 10.01 -14.59
N HIS A 135 2.69 10.09 -14.17
CA HIS A 135 3.59 11.19 -14.52
C HIS A 135 3.83 11.27 -16.02
N LEU A 136 4.03 10.12 -16.69
CA LEU A 136 4.20 10.06 -18.13
C LEU A 136 2.97 10.54 -18.89
N LEU A 137 1.76 10.17 -18.46
CA LEU A 137 0.52 10.48 -19.17
C LEU A 137 0.01 11.91 -18.91
N ASN A 138 0.36 12.50 -17.77
CA ASN A 138 -0.06 13.86 -17.42
C ASN A 138 0.91 14.95 -17.90
N ASN A 139 2.01 14.57 -18.54
CA ASN A 139 3.00 15.50 -19.10
C ASN A 139 3.33 15.10 -20.54
N GLU A 140 3.84 16.06 -21.30
CA GLU A 140 4.24 15.83 -22.69
C GLU A 140 5.76 15.59 -22.76
N PHE A 141 6.14 14.36 -23.09
CA PHE A 141 7.54 13.97 -23.30
C PHE A 141 7.76 13.57 -24.76
N ALA A 142 8.87 14.03 -25.35
CA ALA A 142 9.21 13.72 -26.73
C ALA A 142 9.68 12.27 -26.90
N ASP A 143 10.37 11.75 -25.88
CA ASP A 143 11.05 10.46 -25.86
C ASP A 143 11.25 9.96 -24.43
N TYR A 144 11.75 8.73 -24.28
CA TYR A 144 12.06 8.16 -22.98
C TYR A 144 13.11 8.95 -22.18
N GLU A 145 14.09 9.57 -22.86
CA GLU A 145 15.17 10.29 -22.20
C GLU A 145 14.71 11.58 -21.53
N SER A 146 13.81 12.32 -22.19
CA SER A 146 13.15 13.50 -21.62
C SER A 146 12.24 13.13 -20.45
N PHE A 147 11.51 12.02 -20.53
CA PHE A 147 10.77 11.46 -19.40
C PHE A 147 11.71 11.11 -18.23
N ARG A 148 12.76 10.33 -18.48
CA ARG A 148 13.72 9.90 -17.45
C ARG A 148 14.43 11.09 -16.78
N SER A 149 14.75 12.12 -17.56
CA SER A 149 15.38 13.36 -17.06
C SER A 149 14.45 14.19 -16.18
N SER A 150 13.14 14.04 -16.31
CA SER A 150 12.16 14.69 -15.42
C SER A 150 12.05 14.01 -14.05
N LEU A 151 12.57 12.79 -13.91
CA LEU A 151 12.48 12.03 -12.67
C LEU A 151 13.54 12.50 -11.66
N PRO A 152 13.17 12.66 -10.37
CA PRO A 152 14.12 13.06 -9.34
C PRO A 152 15.26 12.06 -9.17
N ALA A 153 16.51 12.53 -9.26
CA ALA A 153 17.71 11.72 -9.05
C ALA A 153 18.08 11.60 -7.55
N MET A 154 17.15 11.10 -6.73
CA MET A 154 17.40 10.88 -5.30
C MET A 154 17.98 9.48 -5.04
N VAL A 155 19.03 9.42 -4.22
CA VAL A 155 19.76 8.18 -3.88
C VAL A 155 19.09 7.41 -2.74
N THR A 156 18.36 8.10 -1.85
CA THR A 156 17.79 7.49 -0.64
C THR A 156 16.34 7.91 -0.46
N ARG A 157 15.47 6.96 -0.11
CA ARG A 157 14.06 7.25 0.19
C ARG A 157 13.94 8.23 1.34
N THR A 158 12.96 9.12 1.23
CA THR A 158 12.60 10.03 2.32
C THR A 158 11.71 9.32 3.34
N GLU A 159 11.91 9.59 4.63
CA GLU A 159 10.98 9.19 5.68
C GLU A 159 9.74 10.11 5.68
N TRP A 160 8.58 9.53 5.99
CA TRP A 160 7.29 10.24 6.02
C TRP A 160 6.62 10.06 7.37
N VAL A 161 5.86 11.08 7.78
CA VAL A 161 5.09 11.08 9.02
C VAL A 161 3.64 11.43 8.70
N ASN A 162 2.72 10.67 9.28
CA ASN A 162 1.30 10.96 9.24
C ASN A 162 0.96 12.04 10.27
N VAL A 163 0.60 13.23 9.78
CA VAL A 163 0.23 14.38 10.60
C VAL A 163 -1.24 14.69 10.34
N GLY A 164 -2.12 13.99 11.07
CA GLY A 164 -3.57 14.18 10.99
C GLY A 164 -4.17 13.78 9.63
N GLY A 165 -3.66 12.72 9.01
CA GLY A 165 -4.11 12.22 7.70
C GLY A 165 -3.34 12.80 6.51
N GLN A 166 -2.58 13.89 6.69
CA GLN A 166 -1.63 14.36 5.69
C GLN A 166 -0.28 13.72 5.92
N LEU A 167 0.26 13.09 4.89
CA LEU A 167 1.62 12.58 4.92
C LEU A 167 2.58 13.68 4.51
N ILE A 168 3.60 13.91 5.34
CA ILE A 168 4.61 14.94 5.13
C ILE A 168 5.99 14.30 5.38
N LYS A 169 6.98 14.65 4.57
CA LYS A 169 8.38 14.27 4.80
C LYS A 169 8.81 14.63 6.23
N LYS A 170 9.44 13.70 6.92
CA LYS A 170 9.87 13.87 8.32
C LYS A 170 10.76 15.10 8.52
N GLY A 171 11.71 15.34 7.61
CA GLY A 171 12.59 16.51 7.67
C GLY A 171 11.84 17.85 7.65
N GLU A 172 10.73 17.92 6.92
CA GLU A 172 9.88 19.12 6.85
C GLU A 172 9.08 19.31 8.14
N VAL A 173 8.57 18.22 8.71
CA VAL A 173 7.89 18.24 10.02
C VAL A 173 8.86 18.65 11.14
N ASP A 174 10.09 18.16 11.10
CA ASP A 174 11.12 18.53 12.08
C ASP A 174 11.58 19.98 11.90
N SER A 175 11.62 20.47 10.66
CA SER A 175 11.79 21.89 10.36
C SER A 175 10.67 22.75 10.97
N LEU A 176 9.41 22.35 10.78
CA LEU A 176 8.25 23.01 11.40
C LEU A 176 8.40 23.07 12.93
N LYS A 177 8.71 21.95 13.58
CA LYS A 177 8.90 21.89 15.05
C LYS A 177 10.00 22.84 15.51
N ARG A 178 11.12 22.95 14.78
CA ARG A 178 12.20 23.88 15.09
C ARG A 178 11.75 25.33 14.96
N ASN A 179 11.04 25.68 13.89
CA ASN A 179 10.54 27.03 13.67
C ASN A 179 9.52 27.46 14.74
N ILE A 180 8.65 26.55 15.19
CA ILE A 180 7.74 26.79 16.31
C ILE A 180 8.53 27.06 17.60
N LYS A 181 9.50 26.21 17.94
CA LYS A 181 10.32 26.38 19.16
C LYS A 181 11.16 27.65 19.15
N ALA A 182 11.59 28.09 17.96
CA ALA A 182 12.36 29.31 17.78
C ALA A 182 11.51 30.60 17.76
N GLY A 183 10.16 30.48 17.81
CA GLY A 183 9.27 31.64 17.69
C GLY A 183 9.26 32.27 16.28
N ALA A 184 9.69 31.53 15.26
CA ALA A 184 9.75 32.02 13.87
C ALA A 184 8.36 32.03 13.19
N LEU A 185 7.39 31.32 13.75
CA LEU A 185 5.99 31.36 13.31
C LEU A 185 5.20 32.21 14.31
N ASN A 186 4.48 33.20 13.82
CA ASN A 186 3.85 34.23 14.64
C ASN A 186 2.44 33.83 15.08
N ASN A 187 1.79 32.92 14.35
CA ASN A 187 0.39 32.54 14.60
C ASN A 187 0.04 31.17 13.99
N TRP A 188 -1.21 30.74 14.20
CA TRP A 188 -1.75 29.50 13.64
C TRP A 188 -1.91 29.52 12.12
N ASP A 189 -2.07 30.68 11.50
CA ASP A 189 -2.18 30.78 10.04
C ASP A 189 -0.87 30.43 9.34
N ASP A 190 0.26 30.76 9.95
CA ASP A 190 1.58 30.33 9.48
C ASP A 190 1.72 28.80 9.49
N VAL A 191 1.22 28.15 10.55
CA VAL A 191 1.17 26.69 10.66
C VAL A 191 0.24 26.11 9.58
N HIS A 192 -0.95 26.70 9.38
CA HIS A 192 -1.87 26.24 8.34
C HIS A 192 -1.31 26.45 6.92
N ASN A 193 -0.57 27.54 6.68
CA ASN A 193 0.15 27.78 5.42
C ASN A 193 1.17 26.67 5.15
N PHE A 194 1.92 26.25 6.17
CA PHE A 194 2.83 25.11 6.05
C PHE A 194 2.09 23.86 5.56
N TYR A 195 0.96 23.47 6.18
CA TYR A 195 0.19 22.29 5.73
C TYR A 195 -0.29 22.44 4.28
N ARG A 196 -0.76 23.63 3.89
CA ARG A 196 -1.19 23.92 2.51
C ARG A 196 -0.04 23.74 1.52
N ASP A 197 1.13 24.28 1.83
CA ASP A 197 2.29 24.23 0.94
C ASP A 197 2.85 22.81 0.83
N GLN A 198 2.89 22.06 1.93
CA GLN A 198 3.23 20.64 1.90
C GLN A 198 2.19 19.81 1.13
N GLY A 199 0.92 20.21 1.16
CA GLY A 199 -0.16 19.58 0.40
C GLY A 199 0.01 19.75 -1.12
N LYS A 200 0.48 20.93 -1.56
CA LYS A 200 0.78 21.22 -2.97
C LYS A 200 1.98 20.41 -3.50
N LYS A 201 3.02 20.22 -2.67
CA LYS A 201 4.23 19.45 -3.03
C LYS A 201 4.04 17.94 -2.97
N TYR A 202 2.91 17.47 -2.43
CA TYR A 202 2.71 16.06 -2.12
C TYR A 202 2.91 15.14 -3.33
N ASP A 203 2.33 15.47 -4.49
CA ASP A 203 2.41 14.60 -5.67
C ASP A 203 3.83 14.49 -6.22
N SER A 204 4.55 15.62 -6.32
CA SER A 204 5.96 15.62 -6.74
C SER A 204 6.85 14.87 -5.74
N ASP A 205 6.59 15.04 -4.45
CA ASP A 205 7.34 14.38 -3.39
C ASP A 205 7.06 12.86 -3.35
N LYS A 206 5.81 12.46 -3.60
CA LYS A 206 5.37 11.08 -3.70
C LYS A 206 5.99 10.39 -4.93
N LEU A 207 6.04 11.07 -6.08
CA LEU A 207 6.72 10.60 -7.29
C LEU A 207 8.23 10.39 -7.04
N ALA A 208 8.90 11.37 -6.42
CA ALA A 208 10.31 11.24 -6.03
C ALA A 208 10.54 10.01 -5.15
N HIS A 209 9.68 9.83 -4.14
CA HIS A 209 9.73 8.67 -3.26
C HIS A 209 9.53 7.36 -4.03
N ALA A 210 8.65 7.34 -5.03
CA ALA A 210 8.31 6.16 -5.81
C ALA A 210 9.45 5.68 -6.72
N ILE A 211 10.08 6.59 -7.47
CA ILE A 211 11.23 6.21 -8.30
C ILE A 211 12.38 5.74 -7.42
N THR A 212 12.71 6.45 -6.34
CA THR A 212 13.78 6.01 -5.43
C THR A 212 13.47 4.68 -4.76
N SER A 213 12.21 4.40 -4.45
CA SER A 213 11.79 3.09 -3.93
C SER A 213 12.09 1.97 -4.92
N LEU A 214 11.75 2.14 -6.20
CA LEU A 214 12.06 1.15 -7.23
C LEU A 214 13.56 0.95 -7.41
N LEU A 215 14.32 2.04 -7.50
CA LEU A 215 15.77 2.01 -7.68
C LEU A 215 16.47 1.28 -6.52
N GLU A 216 16.03 1.52 -5.28
CA GLU A 216 16.58 0.84 -4.10
C GLU A 216 16.17 -0.65 -4.05
N LEU A 217 14.94 -0.97 -4.46
CA LEU A 217 14.48 -2.37 -4.54
C LEU A 217 15.33 -3.18 -5.52
N ASP A 218 15.62 -2.60 -6.68
CA ASP A 218 16.35 -3.25 -7.77
C ASP A 218 17.86 -3.08 -7.64
N ASN A 219 18.32 -2.29 -6.67
CA ASN A 219 19.72 -1.94 -6.44
C ASN A 219 20.39 -1.36 -7.70
N ILE A 220 19.71 -0.43 -8.37
CA ILE A 220 20.17 0.25 -9.59
C ILE A 220 20.14 1.76 -9.44
N THR A 221 20.87 2.46 -10.30
CA THR A 221 20.82 3.92 -10.41
C THR A 221 19.80 4.38 -11.45
N ILE A 222 19.39 5.65 -11.39
CA ILE A 222 18.51 6.26 -12.41
C ILE A 222 19.10 6.23 -13.84
N LYS A 223 20.42 6.05 -13.97
CA LYS A 223 21.09 5.87 -15.27
C LYS A 223 20.93 4.45 -15.83
N GLN A 224 20.78 3.46 -14.95
CA GLN A 224 20.57 2.07 -15.31
C GLN A 224 19.07 1.75 -15.50
N PHE A 225 18.19 2.61 -15.02
CA PHE A 225 16.77 2.53 -15.35
C PHE A 225 16.57 2.97 -16.80
N ASP A 226 16.60 1.99 -17.69
CA ASP A 226 16.48 2.16 -19.13
C ASP A 226 15.06 1.85 -19.63
N ARG A 227 14.83 2.11 -20.92
CA ARG A 227 13.53 1.89 -21.55
C ARG A 227 13.04 0.43 -21.44
N PRO A 228 13.87 -0.60 -21.70
CA PRO A 228 13.50 -1.99 -21.44
C PRO A 228 13.04 -2.23 -20.00
N SER A 229 13.77 -1.73 -19.01
CA SER A 229 13.41 -1.86 -17.59
C SER A 229 12.08 -1.18 -17.27
N PHE A 230 11.83 0.00 -17.85
CA PHE A 230 10.54 0.67 -17.74
C PHE A 230 9.41 -0.14 -18.39
N HIS A 231 9.61 -0.69 -19.59
CA HIS A 231 8.63 -1.53 -20.27
C HIS A 231 8.32 -2.82 -19.49
N GLN A 232 9.32 -3.40 -18.84
CA GLN A 232 9.17 -4.53 -17.93
C GLN A 232 8.30 -4.14 -16.74
N LEU A 233 8.62 -3.04 -16.05
CA LEU A 233 7.82 -2.53 -14.93
C LEU A 233 6.35 -2.31 -15.34
N LEU A 234 6.10 -1.74 -16.52
CA LEU A 234 4.75 -1.56 -17.04
C LEU A 234 4.03 -2.90 -17.31
N GLY A 235 4.75 -3.97 -17.64
CA GLY A 235 4.20 -5.33 -17.72
C GLY A 235 3.85 -5.88 -16.33
N GLU A 236 4.78 -5.73 -15.39
CA GLU A 236 4.61 -6.19 -14.01
C GLU A 236 3.40 -5.54 -13.34
N ILE A 237 3.17 -4.23 -13.50
CA ILE A 237 1.99 -3.58 -12.91
C ILE A 237 0.67 -4.13 -13.47
N ILE A 238 0.63 -4.56 -14.74
CA ILE A 238 -0.55 -5.22 -15.32
C ILE A 238 -0.76 -6.58 -14.66
N GLU A 239 0.30 -7.37 -14.50
CA GLU A 239 0.23 -8.69 -13.86
C GLU A 239 -0.24 -8.56 -12.41
N ILE A 240 0.36 -7.64 -11.66
CA ILE A 240 0.02 -7.37 -10.26
C ILE A 240 -1.44 -6.91 -10.16
N LYS A 241 -1.88 -5.94 -10.96
CA LYS A 241 -3.27 -5.46 -10.93
C LYS A 241 -4.27 -6.52 -11.40
N THR A 242 -3.89 -7.38 -12.34
CA THR A 242 -4.73 -8.53 -12.75
C THR A 242 -4.91 -9.49 -11.57
N TRP A 243 -3.81 -9.87 -10.91
CA TRP A 243 -3.86 -10.70 -9.70
C TRP A 243 -4.71 -10.04 -8.61
N MET A 244 -4.55 -8.73 -8.38
CA MET A 244 -5.33 -8.02 -7.38
C MET A 244 -6.83 -8.01 -7.71
N THR A 245 -7.18 -7.74 -8.96
CA THR A 245 -8.58 -7.70 -9.41
C THR A 245 -9.24 -9.06 -9.24
N LYS A 246 -8.53 -10.15 -9.59
CA LYS A 246 -8.98 -11.52 -9.32
C LYS A 246 -9.13 -11.77 -7.82
N GLY A 247 -8.15 -11.36 -7.00
CA GLY A 247 -8.20 -11.51 -5.55
C GLY A 247 -9.38 -10.77 -4.89
N ILE A 248 -9.74 -9.58 -5.40
CA ILE A 248 -10.93 -8.84 -4.98
C ILE A 248 -12.20 -9.63 -5.30
N TYR A 249 -12.32 -10.15 -6.52
CA TYR A 249 -13.46 -10.99 -6.90
C TYR A 249 -13.54 -12.25 -6.03
N ASP A 250 -12.46 -13.04 -5.96
CA ASP A 250 -12.41 -14.30 -5.23
C ASP A 250 -12.72 -14.10 -3.73
N SER A 251 -12.19 -13.02 -3.14
CA SER A 251 -12.45 -12.69 -1.74
C SER A 251 -13.93 -12.40 -1.48
N ARG A 252 -14.63 -11.76 -2.43
CA ARG A 252 -16.07 -11.50 -2.29
C ARG A 252 -16.92 -12.70 -2.66
N ALA A 253 -16.50 -13.50 -3.64
CA ALA A 253 -17.19 -14.71 -4.08
C ALA A 253 -17.37 -15.72 -2.95
N LYS A 254 -16.41 -15.80 -2.00
CA LYS A 254 -16.51 -16.62 -0.79
C LYS A 254 -17.77 -16.32 0.02
N ASP A 255 -18.27 -15.09 0.01
CA ASP A 255 -19.49 -14.74 0.75
C ASP A 255 -20.74 -15.41 0.17
N TYR A 256 -20.71 -15.73 -1.13
CA TYR A 256 -21.81 -16.34 -1.88
C TYR A 256 -21.69 -17.85 -1.98
N THR A 257 -20.54 -18.45 -1.65
CA THR A 257 -20.31 -19.90 -1.72
C THR A 257 -20.20 -20.57 -0.35
N ASN A 258 -19.92 -19.81 0.71
CA ASN A 258 -19.74 -20.36 2.05
C ASN A 258 -21.08 -20.88 2.64
N PRO A 259 -21.18 -22.18 2.99
CA PRO A 259 -22.40 -22.77 3.54
C PRO A 259 -22.92 -22.08 4.81
N PHE A 260 -22.01 -21.66 5.70
CA PHE A 260 -22.37 -20.98 6.95
C PHE A 260 -22.89 -19.56 6.73
N ARG A 261 -22.50 -18.89 5.63
CA ARG A 261 -23.07 -17.59 5.27
C ARG A 261 -24.42 -17.75 4.58
N LYS A 262 -24.59 -18.81 3.79
CA LYS A 262 -25.86 -19.14 3.13
C LYS A 262 -26.96 -19.50 4.13
N MET A 263 -26.62 -20.09 5.28
CA MET A 263 -27.60 -20.60 6.25
C MET A 263 -28.55 -19.55 6.83
N VAL A 264 -28.23 -18.26 6.68
CA VAL A 264 -29.07 -17.14 7.15
C VAL A 264 -30.23 -16.85 6.18
N TYR A 265 -30.18 -17.41 4.97
CA TYR A 265 -31.17 -17.20 3.92
C TYR A 265 -31.89 -18.52 3.62
N GLU A 266 -33.18 -18.44 3.32
CA GLU A 266 -34.00 -19.58 2.91
C GLU A 266 -33.57 -20.13 1.54
N ASN A 267 -33.14 -19.25 0.63
CA ASN A 267 -32.70 -19.62 -0.71
C ASN A 267 -31.78 -18.55 -1.35
N GLU A 268 -31.21 -18.86 -2.53
CA GLU A 268 -30.29 -17.95 -3.23
C GLU A 268 -30.96 -16.66 -3.73
N GLU A 269 -32.25 -16.68 -4.03
CA GLU A 269 -32.98 -15.49 -4.47
C GLU A 269 -33.14 -14.48 -3.33
N GLU A 270 -33.48 -14.96 -2.13
CA GLU A 270 -33.49 -14.12 -0.93
C GLU A 270 -32.09 -13.55 -0.64
N MET A 271 -31.06 -14.40 -0.67
CA MET A 271 -29.68 -13.96 -0.47
C MET A 271 -29.28 -12.85 -1.45
N LYS A 272 -29.60 -12.99 -2.75
CA LYS A 272 -29.30 -11.98 -3.78
C LYS A 272 -30.10 -10.68 -3.55
N ARG A 273 -31.35 -10.77 -3.08
CA ARG A 273 -32.15 -9.57 -2.74
C ARG A 273 -31.55 -8.81 -1.55
N VAL A 274 -31.05 -9.52 -0.53
CA VAL A 274 -30.49 -8.89 0.67
C VAL A 274 -29.07 -8.37 0.43
N THR A 275 -28.22 -9.18 -0.18
CA THR A 275 -26.77 -8.89 -0.30
C THR A 275 -26.38 -8.24 -1.63
N GLY A 276 -27.27 -8.24 -2.62
CA GLY A 276 -26.99 -7.92 -4.02
C GLY A 276 -26.33 -9.09 -4.76
N SER A 277 -26.40 -9.10 -6.09
CA SER A 277 -25.66 -10.07 -6.90
C SER A 277 -24.15 -9.78 -6.89
N LEU A 278 -23.35 -10.83 -7.06
CA LEU A 278 -21.90 -10.69 -7.16
C LEU A 278 -21.52 -9.97 -8.46
N GLU A 279 -22.19 -10.33 -9.55
CA GLU A 279 -21.99 -9.77 -10.89
C GLU A 279 -22.36 -8.29 -10.93
N GLY A 280 -23.41 -7.90 -10.21
CA GLY A 280 -23.87 -6.51 -10.08
C GLY A 280 -23.08 -5.67 -9.08
N ASN A 281 -22.01 -6.21 -8.46
CA ASN A 281 -21.24 -5.48 -7.47
C ASN A 281 -20.48 -4.31 -8.11
N SER A 282 -20.96 -3.09 -7.88
CA SER A 282 -20.42 -1.86 -8.49
C SER A 282 -18.92 -1.66 -8.25
N PHE A 283 -18.42 -2.08 -7.09
CA PHE A 283 -16.99 -1.97 -6.78
C PHE A 283 -16.14 -2.93 -7.63
N ILE A 284 -16.59 -4.17 -7.84
CA ILE A 284 -15.89 -5.15 -8.68
C ILE A 284 -15.89 -4.68 -10.14
N GLN A 285 -17.05 -4.22 -10.64
CA GLN A 285 -17.15 -3.68 -12.00
C GLN A 285 -16.22 -2.47 -12.20
N LEU A 286 -16.11 -1.60 -11.18
CA LEU A 286 -15.16 -0.50 -11.20
C LEU A 286 -13.70 -1.00 -11.29
N GLN A 287 -13.34 -2.09 -10.62
CA GLN A 287 -11.98 -2.65 -10.73
C GLN A 287 -11.69 -3.20 -12.13
N TYR A 288 -12.65 -3.89 -12.76
CA TYR A 288 -12.50 -4.34 -14.14
C TYR A 288 -12.31 -3.16 -15.11
N LYS A 289 -13.13 -2.12 -14.98
CA LYS A 289 -12.97 -0.90 -15.78
C LYS A 289 -11.60 -0.26 -15.60
N LYS A 290 -11.12 -0.12 -14.35
CA LYS A 290 -9.78 0.41 -14.06
C LYS A 290 -8.67 -0.47 -14.64
N MET A 291 -8.88 -1.78 -14.72
CA MET A 291 -7.93 -2.70 -15.34
C MET A 291 -7.83 -2.47 -16.85
N ASP A 292 -8.94 -2.22 -17.52
CA ASP A 292 -8.99 -1.92 -18.96
C ASP A 292 -8.36 -0.55 -19.29
N GLU A 293 -8.63 0.45 -18.44
CA GLU A 293 -8.00 1.77 -18.50
C GLU A 293 -6.48 1.64 -18.33
N LEU A 294 -6.02 0.86 -17.35
CA LEU A 294 -4.59 0.60 -17.13
C LEU A 294 -3.94 -0.08 -18.34
N ARG A 295 -4.58 -1.08 -18.95
CA ARG A 295 -4.06 -1.76 -20.14
C ARG A 295 -3.90 -0.79 -21.32
N SER A 296 -4.89 0.07 -21.52
CA SER A 296 -4.85 1.12 -22.54
C SER A 296 -3.72 2.12 -22.27
N ALA A 297 -3.61 2.60 -21.03
CA ALA A 297 -2.58 3.52 -20.57
C ALA A 297 -1.16 2.96 -20.77
N VAL A 298 -0.93 1.70 -20.37
CA VAL A 298 0.36 1.02 -20.57
C VAL A 298 0.67 0.84 -22.06
N SER A 299 -0.34 0.48 -22.88
CA SER A 299 -0.15 0.37 -24.33
C SER A 299 0.28 1.68 -24.96
N LEU A 300 -0.28 2.81 -24.52
CA LEU A 300 0.13 4.14 -24.95
C LEU A 300 1.55 4.47 -24.48
N ALA A 301 1.86 4.23 -23.20
CA ALA A 301 3.17 4.48 -22.62
C ALA A 301 4.30 3.71 -23.33
N LYS A 302 4.06 2.46 -23.73
CA LYS A 302 5.03 1.64 -24.47
C LYS A 302 5.34 2.13 -25.89
N LYS A 303 4.53 3.05 -26.44
CA LYS A 303 4.78 3.67 -27.75
C LYS A 303 5.80 4.80 -27.69
N LEU A 304 6.08 5.34 -26.50
CA LEU A 304 7.12 6.36 -26.33
C LEU A 304 8.46 5.78 -26.80
N GLN A 305 9.10 6.48 -27.75
CA GLN A 305 10.35 6.04 -28.37
C GLN A 305 11.55 6.27 -27.46
#